data_AF-D8WYZ3-F1
#
_entry.id   AF-D8WYZ3-F1
#
_cell.length_a   1.000
_cell.length_b   1.000
_cell.length_c   1.000
_cell.angle_alpha   90.00
_cell.angle_beta   90.00
_cell.angle_gamma   90.00
#
_symmetry.space_group_name_H-M   'P 1'
#
loop_
_entity.id
_entity.type
_entity.pdbx_description
1 polymer ?
#
loop_
_entity_poly.entity_id
_entity_poly.type
_entity_poly.pdbx_seq_one_letter_code
_entity_poly.pdbx_strand_id
1 'polypeptide(L)'
;QPFRMASATANTAKMIEYALTNGYDRVVNIQMGPKTGDPRKFKNFEELFQAWVSQMEWLMNILVRTVNLGRAKDPELFGRPFLSSISERSVESGIDVVSPEGERGNCWVTFFTWVENVDSLAAVNKLVFDEKKYTMDELITALEADWEGYEEMRLDFVKNA
;
A
#
# COMPACT_ATOMS: atom_id res chain seq x y z
N GLN A 1 -20.90 -19.07 -8.02
CA GLN A 1 -19.91 -18.53 -7.06
C GLN A 1 -18.68 -18.03 -7.82
N PRO A 2 -18.13 -16.84 -7.53
CA PRO A 2 -16.90 -16.37 -8.19
C PRO A 2 -15.70 -17.23 -7.80
N PHE A 3 -14.81 -17.52 -8.75
CA PHE A 3 -13.50 -18.09 -8.40
C PHE A 3 -12.71 -17.01 -7.68
N ARG A 4 -12.13 -17.35 -6.51
CA ARG A 4 -11.38 -16.40 -5.69
C ARG A 4 -9.90 -16.68 -5.84
N MET A 5 -9.15 -15.69 -6.31
CA MET A 5 -7.70 -15.70 -6.30
C MET A 5 -7.21 -14.30 -5.96
N ALA A 6 -6.34 -14.19 -4.97
CA ALA A 6 -5.63 -12.95 -4.71
C ALA A 6 -4.59 -12.78 -5.82
N SER A 7 -4.89 -11.93 -6.81
CA SER A 7 -4.01 -11.65 -7.95
C SER A 7 -3.20 -10.36 -7.77
N ALA A 8 -3.46 -9.59 -6.71
CA ALA A 8 -2.63 -8.46 -6.30
C ALA A 8 -2.38 -8.47 -4.79
N THR A 9 -1.11 -8.33 -4.44
CA THR A 9 -0.63 -8.26 -3.06
C THR A 9 0.35 -7.10 -2.95
N ALA A 10 0.23 -6.28 -1.90
CA ALA A 10 1.12 -5.16 -1.68
C ALA A 10 1.61 -5.06 -0.24
N ASN A 11 2.88 -4.65 -0.10
CA ASN A 11 3.44 -4.11 1.13
C ASN A 11 2.96 -2.67 1.27
N THR A 12 2.05 -2.41 2.20
CA THR A 12 1.45 -1.08 2.37
C THR A 12 2.25 -0.17 3.31
N ALA A 13 3.25 -0.68 4.04
CA ALA A 13 4.16 0.17 4.81
C ALA A 13 5.01 1.08 3.90
N LYS A 14 5.14 0.72 2.62
CA LYS A 14 5.75 1.59 1.60
C LYS A 14 5.00 2.91 1.42
N MET A 15 3.71 3.00 1.74
CA MET A 15 2.96 4.25 1.62
C MET A 15 3.52 5.34 2.55
N ILE A 16 3.76 5.00 3.83
CA ILE A 16 4.35 5.95 4.78
C ILE A 16 5.83 6.22 4.50
N GLU A 17 6.59 5.20 4.09
CA GLU A 17 7.98 5.40 3.63
C GLU A 17 8.02 6.43 2.49
N TYR A 18 7.15 6.30 1.50
CA TYR A 18 7.08 7.20 0.35
C TYR A 18 6.59 8.60 0.72
N ALA A 19 5.68 8.73 1.69
CA ALA A 19 5.31 10.05 2.20
C ALA A 19 6.51 10.76 2.85
N LEU A 20 7.38 10.02 3.54
CA LEU A 20 8.58 10.51 4.22
C LEU A 20 9.84 10.56 3.34
N THR A 21 9.77 10.10 2.10
CA THR A 21 10.89 10.09 1.13
C THR A 21 10.54 10.76 -0.20
N ASN A 22 9.40 11.46 -0.26
CA ASN A 22 8.90 12.11 -1.47
C ASN A 22 8.76 11.12 -2.65
N GLY A 23 8.32 9.89 -2.37
CA GLY A 23 8.09 8.82 -3.33
C GLY A 23 9.34 8.02 -3.74
N TYR A 24 10.51 8.30 -3.18
CA TYR A 24 11.75 7.62 -3.54
C TYR A 24 11.97 6.35 -2.72
N ASP A 25 12.06 5.19 -3.38
CA ASP A 25 12.37 3.94 -2.72
C ASP A 25 13.89 3.72 -2.65
N ARG A 26 14.42 3.63 -1.43
CA ARG A 26 15.86 3.45 -1.17
C ARG A 26 16.35 2.01 -1.30
N VAL A 27 15.45 1.03 -1.24
CA VAL A 27 15.80 -0.39 -1.40
C VAL A 27 16.09 -0.69 -2.86
N VAL A 28 15.25 -0.19 -3.77
CA VAL A 28 15.43 -0.39 -5.21
C VAL A 28 16.09 0.81 -5.91
N ASN A 29 16.35 1.91 -5.21
CA ASN A 29 16.99 3.13 -5.70
C ASN A 29 16.27 3.79 -6.90
N ILE A 30 14.94 3.80 -6.88
CA ILE A 30 14.14 4.45 -7.93
C ILE A 30 13.05 5.35 -7.35
N GLN A 31 12.68 6.37 -8.12
CA GLN A 31 11.45 7.13 -7.88
C GLN A 31 10.26 6.24 -8.19
N MET A 32 9.67 5.64 -7.14
CA MET A 32 8.58 4.69 -7.27
C MET A 32 7.24 5.43 -7.21
N GLY A 33 6.97 6.10 -6.09
CA GLY A 33 5.73 6.84 -5.86
C GLY A 33 5.76 8.26 -6.46
N PRO A 34 4.60 8.94 -6.53
CA PRO A 34 4.52 10.35 -6.90
C PRO A 34 5.35 11.24 -5.96
N LYS A 35 5.77 12.39 -6.48
CA LYS A 35 6.45 13.42 -5.69
C LYS A 35 5.41 14.26 -4.93
N THR A 36 5.18 13.91 -3.67
CA THR A 36 4.20 14.55 -2.78
C THR A 36 4.73 15.78 -2.05
N GLY A 37 6.01 16.11 -2.23
CA GLY A 37 6.68 17.22 -1.57
C GLY A 37 7.78 16.74 -0.61
N ASP A 38 8.64 17.68 -0.21
CA ASP A 38 9.67 17.41 0.78
C ASP A 38 9.03 17.37 2.18
N PRO A 39 9.08 16.23 2.89
CA PRO A 39 8.42 16.08 4.18
C PRO A 39 8.94 17.04 5.23
N ARG A 40 10.21 17.45 5.13
CA ARG A 40 10.82 18.45 6.03
C ARG A 40 10.13 19.80 6.00
N LYS A 41 9.32 20.06 4.95
CA LYS A 41 8.59 21.32 4.76
C LYS A 41 7.12 21.23 5.19
N PHE A 42 6.64 20.07 5.63
CA PHE A 42 5.26 19.92 6.10
C PHE A 42 5.05 20.70 7.40
N LYS A 43 4.00 21.51 7.45
CA LYS A 43 3.72 22.41 8.57
C LYS A 43 2.81 21.79 9.64
N ASN A 44 2.06 20.77 9.26
CA ASN A 44 1.06 20.12 10.09
C ASN A 44 0.85 18.68 9.64
N PHE A 45 0.16 17.90 10.47
CA PHE A 45 -0.17 16.51 10.19
C PHE A 45 -1.02 16.33 8.93
N GLU A 46 -1.92 17.26 8.61
CA GLU A 46 -2.77 17.15 7.43
C GLU A 46 -1.95 17.13 6.13
N GLU A 47 -0.91 17.94 6.03
CA GLU A 47 0.00 17.91 4.87
C GLU A 47 0.70 16.54 4.71
N LEU A 48 1.15 15.94 5.82
CA LEU A 48 1.71 14.58 5.82
C LEU A 48 0.65 13.54 5.44
N PHE A 49 -0.55 13.65 5.99
CA PHE A 49 -1.65 12.72 5.75
C PHE A 49 -2.07 12.75 4.27
N GLN A 50 -2.17 13.94 3.66
CA GLN A 50 -2.46 14.07 2.24
C GLN A 50 -1.34 13.51 1.34
N ALA A 51 -0.07 13.67 1.75
CA ALA A 51 1.05 13.01 1.08
C ALA A 51 0.90 11.48 1.14
N TRP A 52 0.59 10.93 2.33
CA TRP A 52 0.34 9.50 2.50
C TRP A 52 -0.85 9.00 1.67
N VAL A 53 -1.98 9.72 1.66
CA VAL A 53 -3.16 9.40 0.83
C VAL A 53 -2.78 9.35 -0.65
N SER A 54 -2.00 10.33 -1.13
CA SER A 54 -1.54 10.35 -2.53
C SER A 54 -0.68 9.13 -2.88
N GLN A 55 0.20 8.69 -1.96
CA GLN A 55 0.98 7.46 -2.14
C GLN A 55 0.09 6.21 -2.13
N MET A 56 -0.90 6.17 -1.24
CA MET A 56 -1.88 5.09 -1.14
C MET A 56 -2.70 4.96 -2.43
N GLU A 57 -3.27 6.05 -2.93
CA GLU A 57 -4.05 6.08 -4.16
C GLU A 57 -3.23 5.60 -5.36
N TRP A 58 -1.98 6.06 -5.47
CA TRP A 58 -1.06 5.62 -6.51
C TRP A 58 -0.81 4.11 -6.46
N LEU A 59 -0.49 3.57 -5.29
CA LEU A 59 -0.22 2.14 -5.13
C LEU A 59 -1.46 1.30 -5.43
N MET A 60 -2.62 1.68 -4.89
CA MET A 60 -3.88 0.99 -5.13
C MET A 60 -4.30 1.04 -6.60
N ASN A 61 -4.10 2.19 -7.28
CA ASN A 61 -4.40 2.33 -8.70
C ASN A 61 -3.63 1.32 -9.55
N ILE A 62 -2.33 1.14 -9.28
CA ILE A 62 -1.49 0.16 -10.00
C ILE A 62 -2.01 -1.27 -9.80
N LEU A 63 -2.30 -1.64 -8.55
CA LEU A 63 -2.78 -2.99 -8.22
C LEU A 63 -4.12 -3.29 -8.90
N VAL A 64 -5.09 -2.39 -8.76
CA VAL A 64 -6.44 -2.57 -9.33
C VAL A 64 -6.40 -2.64 -10.85
N ARG A 65 -5.60 -1.80 -11.51
CA ARG A 65 -5.44 -1.84 -12.97
C ARG A 65 -4.84 -3.18 -13.43
N THR A 66 -3.86 -3.69 -12.70
CA THR A 66 -3.22 -4.98 -13.02
C THR A 66 -4.21 -6.14 -12.87
N VAL A 67 -4.97 -6.17 -11.77
CA VAL A 67 -6.02 -7.18 -11.54
C VAL A 67 -7.10 -7.12 -12.60
N ASN A 68 -7.58 -5.91 -12.95
CA ASN A 68 -8.62 -5.74 -13.95
C ASN A 68 -8.16 -6.15 -15.34
N LEU A 69 -6.89 -5.90 -15.68
CA LEU A 69 -6.30 -6.37 -16.94
C LEU A 69 -6.29 -7.89 -17.00
N GLY A 70 -5.78 -8.56 -15.97
CA GLY A 70 -5.78 -10.02 -15.88
C GLY A 70 -7.21 -10.56 -15.99
N ARG A 71 -8.14 -10.02 -15.23
CA ARG A 71 -9.56 -10.42 -15.26
C ARG A 71 -10.20 -10.28 -16.65
N ALA A 72 -9.82 -9.28 -17.43
CA ALA A 72 -10.33 -9.09 -18.78
C ALA A 72 -9.68 -10.04 -19.82
N LYS A 73 -8.44 -10.48 -19.57
CA LYS A 73 -7.64 -11.26 -20.54
C LYS A 73 -7.48 -12.74 -20.21
N ASP A 74 -7.65 -13.12 -18.96
CA ASP A 74 -7.56 -14.50 -18.50
C ASP A 74 -8.49 -15.45 -19.28
N PRO A 75 -9.74 -15.09 -19.64
CA PRO A 75 -10.60 -15.98 -20.43
C PRO A 75 -10.05 -16.27 -21.84
N GLU A 76 -9.29 -15.34 -22.42
CA GLU A 76 -8.69 -15.48 -23.75
C GLU A 76 -7.38 -16.29 -23.71
N LEU A 77 -6.66 -16.28 -22.59
CA LEU A 77 -5.28 -16.76 -22.49
C LEU A 77 -5.10 -17.98 -21.57
N PHE A 78 -5.92 -18.10 -20.52
CA PHE A 78 -5.69 -18.99 -19.38
C PHE A 78 -6.98 -19.68 -18.90
N GLY A 79 -7.70 -20.31 -19.82
CA GLY A 79 -8.89 -21.11 -19.50
C GLY A 79 -8.60 -22.21 -18.47
N ARG A 80 -9.56 -22.51 -17.60
CA ARG A 80 -9.39 -23.45 -16.48
C ARG A 80 -10.44 -24.58 -16.54
N PRO A 81 -10.37 -25.49 -17.52
CA PRO A 81 -11.43 -26.47 -17.79
C PRO A 81 -11.73 -27.38 -16.59
N PHE A 82 -10.71 -27.82 -15.83
CA PHE A 82 -10.93 -28.62 -14.63
C PHE A 82 -11.71 -27.85 -13.55
N LEU A 83 -11.32 -26.61 -13.27
CA LEU A 83 -12.02 -25.77 -12.29
C LEU A 83 -13.43 -25.39 -12.76
N SER A 84 -13.62 -25.16 -14.06
CA SER A 84 -14.91 -24.95 -14.70
C SER A 84 -15.83 -26.17 -14.55
N SER A 85 -15.30 -27.39 -14.69
CA SER A 85 -16.09 -28.63 -14.57
C SER A 85 -16.65 -28.89 -13.16
N ILE A 86 -16.06 -28.29 -12.14
CA ILE A 86 -16.48 -28.43 -10.73
C ILE A 86 -17.16 -27.17 -10.18
N SER A 87 -17.37 -26.15 -11.01
CA SER A 87 -18.04 -24.91 -10.62
C SER A 87 -19.47 -24.89 -11.16
N GLU A 88 -20.46 -24.89 -10.26
CA GLU A 88 -21.90 -24.87 -10.59
C GLU A 88 -22.23 -23.81 -11.66
N ARG A 89 -21.77 -22.56 -11.48
CA ARG A 89 -21.98 -21.47 -12.45
C ARG A 89 -21.50 -21.86 -13.85
N SER A 90 -20.29 -22.40 -13.93
CA SER A 90 -19.66 -22.72 -15.21
C SER A 90 -20.32 -23.92 -15.88
N VAL A 91 -20.73 -24.92 -15.10
CA VAL A 91 -21.46 -26.09 -15.61
C VAL A 91 -22.84 -25.69 -16.15
N GLU A 92 -23.58 -24.84 -15.42
CA GLU A 92 -24.91 -24.39 -15.84
C GLU A 92 -24.89 -23.44 -17.04
N SER A 93 -23.90 -22.56 -17.12
CA SER A 93 -23.82 -21.52 -18.17
C SER A 93 -22.99 -21.92 -19.39
N GLY A 94 -22.17 -22.96 -19.30
CA GLY A 94 -21.20 -23.33 -20.34
C GLY A 94 -20.05 -22.32 -20.50
N ILE A 95 -19.84 -21.47 -19.49
CA ILE A 95 -18.82 -20.42 -19.52
C ILE A 95 -17.64 -20.83 -18.63
N ASP A 96 -16.40 -20.58 -19.09
CA ASP A 96 -15.21 -20.83 -18.26
C ASP A 96 -15.26 -20.05 -16.94
N VAL A 97 -14.79 -20.69 -15.87
CA VAL A 97 -14.84 -20.15 -14.51
C VAL A 97 -14.07 -18.84 -14.36
N VAL A 98 -13.06 -18.57 -15.20
CA VAL A 98 -12.32 -17.31 -15.17
C VAL A 98 -13.04 -16.17 -15.91
N SER A 99 -14.11 -16.47 -16.66
CA SER A 99 -14.91 -15.45 -17.31
C SER A 99 -15.59 -14.54 -16.28
N PRO A 100 -15.48 -13.21 -16.46
CA PRO A 100 -16.18 -12.25 -15.62
C PRO A 100 -17.69 -12.19 -15.90
N GLU A 101 -18.15 -12.81 -17.00
CA GLU A 101 -19.56 -12.81 -17.39
C GLU A 101 -20.45 -13.47 -16.32
N GLY A 102 -21.51 -12.78 -15.91
CA GLY A 102 -22.43 -13.26 -14.86
C GLY A 102 -21.79 -13.37 -13.47
N GLU A 103 -20.56 -12.90 -13.27
CA GLU A 103 -19.92 -12.89 -11.97
C GLU A 103 -20.44 -11.73 -11.11
N ARG A 104 -20.74 -11.99 -9.83
CA ARG A 104 -20.87 -10.95 -8.81
C ARG A 104 -19.44 -10.59 -8.37
N GLY A 105 -18.92 -9.51 -8.93
CA GLY A 105 -17.49 -9.19 -8.94
C GLY A 105 -16.80 -9.27 -7.58
N ASN A 106 -15.52 -9.67 -7.60
CA ASN A 106 -14.59 -9.49 -6.50
C ASN A 106 -13.16 -9.35 -7.04
N CYS A 107 -12.71 -8.10 -7.24
CA CYS A 107 -11.27 -7.84 -7.43
C CYS A 107 -10.60 -7.85 -6.05
N TRP A 108 -10.11 -9.01 -5.65
CA TRP A 108 -9.41 -9.14 -4.37
C TRP A 108 -8.01 -8.53 -4.48
N VAL A 109 -7.78 -7.45 -3.72
CA VAL A 109 -6.44 -6.92 -3.44
C VAL A 109 -6.08 -7.16 -1.96
N THR A 110 -4.91 -7.74 -1.71
CA THR A 110 -4.44 -8.03 -0.34
C THR A 110 -3.42 -7.00 0.11
N PHE A 111 -3.66 -6.41 1.28
CA PHE A 111 -2.72 -5.48 1.92
C PHE A 111 -2.03 -6.17 3.09
N PHE A 112 -0.70 -6.25 2.99
CA PHE A 112 0.15 -6.59 4.12
C PHE A 112 0.63 -5.30 4.78
N THR A 113 1.01 -5.41 6.06
CA THR A 113 1.63 -4.33 6.85
C THR A 113 0.79 -3.04 6.92
N TRP A 114 -0.52 -3.18 7.15
CA TRP A 114 -1.44 -2.05 7.22
C TRP A 114 -1.28 -1.25 8.53
N VAL A 115 -1.08 -1.94 9.65
CA VAL A 115 -1.03 -1.35 10.99
C VAL A 115 0.17 -0.41 11.14
N GLU A 116 1.26 -0.71 10.46
CA GLU A 116 2.48 0.08 10.40
C GLU A 116 2.22 1.50 9.89
N ASN A 117 1.25 1.69 8.99
CA ASN A 117 0.84 3.03 8.57
C ASN A 117 0.16 3.80 9.71
N VAL A 118 -0.74 3.13 10.43
CA VAL A 118 -1.50 3.75 11.53
C VAL A 118 -0.57 4.14 12.66
N ASP A 119 0.29 3.21 13.10
CA ASP A 119 1.25 3.44 14.19
C ASP A 119 2.23 4.55 13.81
N SER A 120 2.76 4.54 12.58
CA SER A 120 3.70 5.57 12.12
C SER A 120 3.04 6.95 12.03
N LEU A 121 1.83 7.05 11.48
CA LEU A 121 1.11 8.31 11.38
C LEU A 121 0.78 8.87 12.77
N ALA A 122 0.33 8.02 13.70
CA ALA A 122 0.05 8.41 15.08
C ALA A 122 1.32 8.91 15.80
N ALA A 123 2.42 8.17 15.68
CA ALA A 123 3.70 8.53 16.30
C ALA A 123 4.23 9.88 15.79
N VAL A 124 4.17 10.09 14.46
CA VAL A 124 4.59 11.37 13.87
C VAL A 124 3.67 12.51 14.29
N ASN A 125 2.35 12.29 14.28
CA ASN A 125 1.40 13.30 14.75
C ASN A 125 1.72 13.74 16.18
N LYS A 126 1.85 12.78 17.09
CA LYS A 126 2.09 13.04 18.50
C LYS A 126 3.45 13.68 18.76
N LEU A 127 4.53 13.03 18.33
CA LEU A 127 5.89 13.42 18.75
C LEU A 127 6.45 14.61 17.95
N VAL A 128 6.00 14.81 16.71
CA VAL A 128 6.50 15.90 15.83
C VAL A 128 5.55 17.09 15.78
N PHE A 129 4.25 16.87 15.61
CA PHE A 129 3.30 17.96 15.40
C PHE A 129 2.61 18.45 16.69
N ASP A 130 2.16 17.53 17.55
CA ASP A 130 1.41 17.86 18.77
C ASP A 130 2.35 18.25 19.93
N GLU A 131 3.18 17.32 20.40
CA GLU A 131 4.12 17.53 21.52
C GLU A 131 5.37 18.29 21.09
N LYS A 132 5.71 18.27 19.79
CA LYS A 132 6.90 18.92 19.21
C LYS A 132 8.19 18.56 19.95
N LYS A 133 8.27 17.30 20.42
CA LYS A 133 9.45 16.74 21.07
C LYS A 133 10.60 16.60 20.08
N TYR A 134 10.27 16.32 18.83
CA TYR A 134 11.21 16.25 17.71
C TYR A 134 10.72 17.09 16.53
N THR A 135 11.65 17.49 15.67
CA THR A 135 11.35 18.10 14.38
C THR A 135 11.25 17.05 13.28
N MET A 136 10.59 17.39 12.17
CA MET A 136 10.54 16.50 11.02
C MET A 136 11.93 16.25 10.42
N ASP A 137 12.83 17.25 10.45
CA ASP A 137 14.20 17.09 9.95
C ASP A 137 15.01 16.08 10.79
N GLU A 138 14.88 16.15 12.12
CA GLU A 138 15.50 15.16 13.03
C GLU A 138 14.95 13.76 12.80
N LEU A 139 13.63 13.61 12.65
CA LEU A 139 13.02 12.31 12.37
C LEU A 139 13.53 11.73 11.05
N ILE A 140 13.49 12.52 9.95
CA ILE A 140 13.96 12.01 8.66
C ILE A 140 15.43 11.60 8.78
N THR A 141 16.28 12.45 9.37
CA THR A 141 17.71 12.16 9.57
C THR A 141 17.93 10.87 10.36
N ALA A 142 17.19 10.67 11.45
CA ALA A 142 17.24 9.44 12.24
C ALA A 142 16.83 8.21 11.42
N LEU A 143 15.80 8.32 10.58
CA LEU A 143 15.38 7.25 9.67
C LEU A 143 16.43 6.95 8.57
N GLU A 144 17.15 7.96 8.06
CA GLU A 144 18.23 7.71 7.08
C GLU A 144 19.44 7.01 7.70
N ALA A 145 19.66 7.21 8.99
CA ALA A 145 20.71 6.56 9.77
C ALA A 145 20.28 5.21 10.37
N ASP A 146 19.10 4.68 10.01
CA ASP A 146 18.51 3.47 10.65
C ASP A 146 18.55 3.54 12.19
N TRP A 147 18.28 4.73 12.73
CA TRP A 147 18.30 5.06 14.16
C TRP A 147 19.68 4.98 14.85
N GLU A 148 20.78 4.76 14.13
CA GLU A 148 22.13 4.78 14.72
C GLU A 148 22.44 6.16 15.30
N GLY A 149 22.69 6.25 16.60
CA GLY A 149 22.89 7.51 17.32
C GLY A 149 21.60 8.25 17.70
N TYR A 150 20.42 7.67 17.42
CA TYR A 150 19.10 8.20 17.75
C TYR A 150 18.26 7.20 18.56
N GLU A 151 18.90 6.39 19.41
CA GLU A 151 18.28 5.26 20.10
C GLU A 151 17.18 5.69 21.08
N GLU A 152 17.35 6.83 21.76
CA GLU A 152 16.34 7.40 22.65
C GLU A 152 15.08 7.82 21.86
N MET A 153 15.27 8.51 20.73
CA MET A 153 14.17 8.89 19.84
C MET A 153 13.43 7.64 19.35
N ARG A 154 14.15 6.59 18.94
CA ARG A 154 13.54 5.33 18.52
C ARG A 154 12.68 4.72 19.63
N LEU A 155 13.16 4.73 20.88
CA LEU A 155 12.41 4.21 22.02
C LEU A 155 11.15 5.02 22.30
N ASP A 156 11.19 6.33 22.10
CA ASP A 156 10.01 7.19 22.21
C ASP A 156 8.96 6.86 21.16
N PHE A 157 9.37 6.67 19.89
CA PHE A 157 8.47 6.24 18.82
C PHE A 157 7.84 4.85 19.06
N VAL A 158 8.46 4.00 19.88
CA VAL A 158 7.94 2.66 20.21
C VAL A 158 7.05 2.65 21.46
N LYS A 159 7.42 3.41 22.50
CA LYS A 159 6.79 3.31 23.83
C LYS A 159 5.89 4.49 24.18
N ASN A 160 6.16 5.65 23.59
CA ASN A 160 5.58 6.93 23.97
C ASN A 160 4.85 7.61 22.79
N ALA A 161 4.67 6.90 21.67
CA ALA A 161 3.83 7.31 20.54
C ALA A 161 2.33 7.25 20.86
#